data_AF-A0A1B9P5X4-F1
#
_entry.id   AF-A0A1B9P5X4-F1
#
_cell.length_a   1.000
_cell.length_b   1.000
_cell.length_c   1.000
_cell.angle_alpha   90.00
_cell.angle_beta   90.00
_cell.angle_gamma   90.00
#
_symmetry.space_group_name_H-M   'P 1'
#
loop_
_entity.id
_entity.type
_entity.pdbx_description
1 polymer ?
#
loop_
_entity_poly.entity_id
_entity_poly.type
_entity_poly.pdbx_seq_one_letter_code
_entity_poly.pdbx_strand_id
1 'polypeptide(L)'
;MTELLMPTLLLIVGLSLLVWGADKLVFGSAALARNYGISPLVIGMTILAMGSSAPEMMVSAAAALDGKTDTAVGNVIGSNIANIALILGITALIKPLAISSAIIRRELPLMLMVTLLAGGIMFNNYLGFYEGLLLIGLFACFIIAMLYISKNEQQNGDILLEEQESEIPEGVANGKALFWVVVGLILLPVGANMLIDNAVVIAKYFGMSDLVIGLTIIALGTSLPELAASVAGVLKGEDDMAAGNIIGSNVFNILAVMGIPALINPSEISPDLMGRDFYVMLGVSILLLIMALGKSRSINRIEGGILVTCFCVYQGYLFLNMG
;
A
#
# COMPACT_ATOMS: atom_id res chain seq x y z
N MET A 1 5.99 31.54 -3.45
CA MET A 1 5.45 30.63 -4.48
C MET A 1 6.54 30.02 -5.37
N THR A 2 7.48 30.82 -5.90
CA THR A 2 8.64 30.32 -6.68
C THR A 2 9.54 29.36 -5.89
N GLU A 3 9.67 29.55 -4.58
CA GLU A 3 10.45 28.67 -3.69
C GLU A 3 9.88 27.25 -3.56
N LEU A 4 8.58 27.06 -3.82
CA LEU A 4 7.91 25.75 -3.77
C LEU A 4 7.83 25.06 -5.13
N LEU A 5 8.10 25.78 -6.22
CA LEU A 5 7.98 25.24 -7.57
C LEU A 5 8.97 24.10 -7.79
N MET A 6 10.24 24.32 -7.47
CA MET A 6 11.29 23.30 -7.63
C MET A 6 11.04 22.07 -6.75
N PRO A 7 10.74 22.21 -5.43
CA PRO A 7 10.36 21.06 -4.61
C PRO A 7 9.15 20.30 -5.15
N THR A 8 8.12 21.00 -5.62
CA THR A 8 6.92 20.34 -6.17
C THR A 8 7.24 19.55 -7.44
N LEU A 9 8.05 20.10 -8.35
CA LEU A 9 8.49 19.40 -9.55
C LEU A 9 9.35 18.18 -9.21
N LEU A 10 10.29 18.32 -8.27
CA LEU A 10 11.14 17.22 -7.84
C LEU A 10 10.34 16.14 -7.11
N LEU A 11 9.32 16.51 -6.35
CA LEU A 11 8.41 15.55 -5.72
C LEU A 11 7.67 14.72 -6.78
N ILE A 12 7.13 15.37 -7.82
CA ILE A 12 6.45 14.68 -8.93
C ILE A 12 7.40 13.75 -9.68
N VAL A 13 8.63 14.21 -9.95
CA VAL A 13 9.65 13.37 -10.60
C VAL A 13 10.05 12.22 -9.69
N GLY A 14 10.21 12.44 -8.38
CA GLY A 14 10.56 11.39 -7.42
C GLY A 14 9.50 10.30 -7.37
N LEU A 15 8.23 10.71 -7.32
CA LEU A 15 7.10 9.79 -7.43
C LEU A 15 7.09 9.04 -8.76
N SER A 16 7.31 9.73 -9.88
CA SER A 16 7.36 9.11 -11.20
C SER A 16 8.49 8.06 -11.29
N LEU A 17 9.65 8.34 -10.70
CA LEU A 17 10.78 7.41 -10.61
C LEU A 17 10.45 6.20 -9.74
N LEU A 18 9.73 6.39 -8.63
CA LEU A 18 9.28 5.29 -7.77
C LEU A 18 8.33 4.35 -8.51
N VAL A 19 7.27 4.89 -9.09
CA VAL A 19 6.25 4.10 -9.80
C VAL A 19 6.87 3.37 -10.98
N TRP A 20 7.66 4.08 -11.79
CA TRP A 20 8.32 3.46 -12.95
C TRP A 20 9.42 2.48 -12.53
N GLY A 21 10.18 2.79 -11.48
CA GLY A 21 11.21 1.92 -10.93
C GLY A 21 10.62 0.62 -10.37
N ALA A 22 9.49 0.71 -9.65
CA ALA A 22 8.73 -0.44 -9.17
C ALA A 22 8.29 -1.32 -10.34
N ASP A 23 7.64 -0.74 -11.36
CA ASP A 23 7.21 -1.46 -12.58
C ASP A 23 8.38 -2.20 -13.24
N LYS A 24 9.54 -1.56 -13.42
CA LYS A 24 10.73 -2.21 -14.01
C LYS A 24 11.35 -3.27 -13.12
N LEU A 25 11.39 -3.06 -11.81
CA LEU A 25 11.87 -4.07 -10.87
C LEU A 25 10.98 -5.32 -10.93
N VAL A 26 9.67 -5.14 -10.88
CA VAL A 26 8.67 -6.21 -10.93
C VAL A 26 8.74 -6.94 -12.26
N PHE A 27 8.74 -6.23 -13.37
CA PHE A 27 8.88 -6.78 -14.71
C PHE A 27 10.15 -7.66 -14.84
N GLY A 28 11.29 -7.13 -14.43
CA GLY A 28 12.56 -7.86 -14.50
C GLY A 28 12.59 -9.08 -13.58
N SER A 29 12.07 -8.93 -12.35
CA SER A 29 12.05 -9.99 -11.35
C SER A 29 11.11 -11.12 -11.74
N ALA A 30 9.91 -10.80 -12.25
CA ALA A 30 8.94 -11.78 -12.73
C ALA A 30 9.47 -12.56 -13.93
N ALA A 31 10.10 -11.86 -14.90
CA ALA A 31 10.73 -12.48 -16.06
C ALA A 31 11.87 -13.44 -15.65
N LEU A 32 12.75 -13.02 -14.74
CA LEU A 32 13.84 -13.88 -14.23
C LEU A 32 13.27 -15.10 -13.49
N ALA A 33 12.34 -14.90 -12.57
CA ALA A 33 11.71 -15.97 -11.81
C ALA A 33 11.10 -17.04 -12.75
N ARG A 34 10.39 -16.60 -13.78
CA ARG A 34 9.81 -17.47 -14.80
C ARG A 34 10.89 -18.25 -15.56
N ASN A 35 11.96 -17.58 -15.99
CA ASN A 35 13.07 -18.23 -16.71
C ASN A 35 13.81 -19.26 -15.86
N TYR A 36 13.79 -19.11 -14.53
CA TYR A 36 14.32 -20.10 -13.58
C TYR A 36 13.32 -21.19 -13.18
N GLY A 37 12.15 -21.26 -13.82
CA GLY A 37 11.16 -22.31 -13.62
C GLY A 37 10.26 -22.12 -12.40
N ILE A 38 10.22 -20.91 -11.83
CA ILE A 38 9.23 -20.58 -10.79
C ILE A 38 7.85 -20.52 -11.45
N SER A 39 6.88 -21.22 -10.87
CA SER A 39 5.51 -21.28 -11.41
C SER A 39 4.88 -19.87 -11.46
N PRO A 40 4.14 -19.53 -12.53
CA PRO A 40 3.44 -18.25 -12.65
C PRO A 40 2.59 -17.89 -11.41
N LEU A 41 1.89 -18.87 -10.84
CA LEU A 41 1.17 -18.76 -9.57
C LEU A 41 2.00 -18.13 -8.44
N VAL A 42 3.21 -18.62 -8.21
CA VAL A 42 4.09 -18.11 -7.15
C VAL A 42 4.55 -16.70 -7.49
N ILE A 43 4.84 -16.42 -8.76
CA ILE A 43 5.27 -15.09 -9.22
C ILE A 43 4.15 -14.06 -8.99
N GLY A 44 2.91 -14.37 -9.38
CA GLY A 44 1.75 -13.49 -9.18
C GLY A 44 1.49 -13.19 -7.71
N MET A 45 1.45 -14.24 -6.88
CA MET A 45 1.17 -14.14 -5.45
C MET A 45 2.32 -13.54 -4.61
N THR A 46 3.51 -13.36 -5.19
CA THR A 46 4.68 -12.80 -4.49
C THR A 46 5.21 -11.56 -5.17
N ILE A 47 5.88 -11.70 -6.31
CA ILE A 47 6.59 -10.61 -6.99
C ILE A 47 5.60 -9.54 -7.49
N LEU A 48 4.49 -9.94 -8.12
CA LEU A 48 3.50 -8.98 -8.60
C LEU A 48 2.76 -8.33 -7.43
N ALA A 49 2.32 -9.14 -6.46
CA ALA A 49 1.62 -8.65 -5.26
C ALA A 49 2.46 -7.68 -4.40
N MET A 50 3.76 -7.91 -4.27
CA MET A 50 4.67 -6.97 -3.59
C MET A 50 5.01 -5.76 -4.47
N GLY A 51 4.81 -5.87 -5.78
CA GLY A 51 5.19 -4.88 -6.76
C GLY A 51 4.40 -3.58 -6.64
N SER A 52 3.10 -3.66 -6.38
CA SER A 52 2.24 -2.49 -6.17
C SER A 52 2.69 -1.70 -4.95
N SER A 53 2.98 -2.35 -3.83
CA SER A 53 3.43 -1.71 -2.59
C SER A 53 4.93 -1.45 -2.50
N ALA A 54 5.69 -1.67 -3.58
CA ALA A 54 7.13 -1.41 -3.60
C ALA A 54 7.49 0.08 -3.37
N PRO A 55 6.76 1.07 -3.90
CA PRO A 55 6.95 2.47 -3.57
C PRO A 55 6.83 2.75 -2.06
N GLU A 56 5.79 2.24 -1.41
CA GLU A 56 5.56 2.36 0.03
C GLU A 56 6.70 1.75 0.83
N MET A 57 7.10 0.52 0.50
CA MET A 57 8.22 -0.17 1.15
C MET A 57 9.49 0.66 1.06
N MET A 58 9.79 1.21 -0.13
CA MET A 58 11.01 1.97 -0.37
C MET A 58 11.01 3.31 0.34
N VAL A 59 9.87 4.01 0.35
CA VAL A 59 9.74 5.29 1.05
C VAL A 59 9.79 5.10 2.56
N SER A 60 9.10 4.11 3.13
CA SER A 60 9.16 3.83 4.57
C SER A 60 10.54 3.34 5.00
N ALA A 61 11.24 2.55 4.18
CA ALA A 61 12.62 2.16 4.43
C ALA A 61 13.58 3.36 4.42
N ALA A 62 13.48 4.23 3.41
CA ALA A 62 14.31 5.42 3.28
C ALA A 62 14.09 6.39 4.45
N ALA A 63 12.83 6.63 4.83
CA ALA A 63 12.51 7.47 5.99
C ALA A 63 13.09 6.91 7.30
N ALA A 64 13.04 5.58 7.51
CA ALA A 64 13.64 4.96 8.69
C ALA A 64 15.17 5.02 8.70
N LEU A 65 15.82 4.87 7.55
CA LEU A 65 17.28 5.04 7.41
C LEU A 65 17.72 6.47 7.78
N ASP A 66 16.87 7.47 7.50
CA ASP A 66 17.05 8.86 7.89
C ASP A 66 16.71 9.16 9.36
N GLY A 67 16.25 8.17 10.13
CA GLY A 67 15.78 8.36 11.50
C GLY A 67 14.42 9.03 11.65
N LYS A 68 13.61 9.05 10.58
CA LYS A 68 12.26 9.63 10.54
C LYS A 68 11.19 8.54 10.61
N THR A 69 11.19 7.76 11.68
CA THR A 69 10.23 6.64 11.85
C THR A 69 8.78 7.10 11.85
N ASP A 70 8.47 8.29 12.37
CA ASP A 70 7.12 8.88 12.30
C ASP A 70 6.65 9.08 10.86
N THR A 71 7.53 9.50 9.95
CA THR A 71 7.21 9.60 8.52
C THR A 71 6.99 8.21 7.91
N ALA A 72 7.81 7.23 8.29
CA ALA A 72 7.70 5.86 7.77
C ALA A 72 6.39 5.17 8.20
N VAL A 73 5.99 5.31 9.47
CA VAL A 73 4.74 4.76 10.00
C VAL A 73 3.55 5.60 9.55
N GLY A 74 3.69 6.92 9.48
CA GLY A 74 2.69 7.82 8.89
C GLY A 74 2.37 7.44 7.45
N ASN A 75 3.37 7.09 6.64
CA ASN A 75 3.16 6.57 5.29
C ASN A 75 2.29 5.30 5.29
N VAL A 76 2.56 4.34 6.18
CA VAL A 76 1.78 3.10 6.29
C VAL A 76 0.32 3.37 6.66
N ILE A 77 0.09 4.11 7.74
CA ILE A 77 -1.25 4.39 8.26
C ILE A 77 -2.03 5.25 7.26
N GLY A 78 -1.38 6.28 6.71
CA GLY A 78 -1.95 7.15 5.69
C GLY A 78 -2.34 6.39 4.43
N SER A 79 -1.48 5.49 3.95
CA SER A 79 -1.75 4.67 2.76
C SER A 79 -2.94 3.75 3.00
N ASN A 80 -3.05 3.13 4.18
CA ASN A 80 -4.20 2.29 4.53
C ASN A 80 -5.52 3.07 4.60
N ILE A 81 -5.49 4.28 5.16
CA ILE A 81 -6.63 5.19 5.17
C ILE A 81 -6.98 5.62 3.75
N ALA A 82 -5.99 6.00 2.93
CA ALA A 82 -6.19 6.41 1.54
C ALA A 82 -6.77 5.25 0.70
N ASN A 83 -6.23 4.05 0.82
CA ASN A 83 -6.71 2.86 0.12
C ASN A 83 -8.19 2.60 0.35
N ILE A 84 -8.64 2.65 1.61
CA ILE A 84 -10.05 2.41 1.93
C ILE A 84 -10.92 3.64 1.65
N ALA A 85 -10.55 4.80 2.18
CA ALA A 85 -11.43 5.95 2.19
C ALA A 85 -11.41 6.70 0.85
N LEU A 86 -10.23 6.86 0.24
CA LEU A 86 -10.07 7.57 -1.02
C LEU A 86 -10.20 6.65 -2.23
N ILE A 87 -9.36 5.61 -2.32
CA ILE A 87 -9.22 4.81 -3.54
C ILE A 87 -10.47 3.97 -3.78
N LEU A 88 -10.87 3.17 -2.79
CA LEU A 88 -12.10 2.40 -2.88
C LEU A 88 -13.31 3.33 -3.04
N GLY A 89 -13.32 4.46 -2.33
CA GLY A 89 -14.37 5.47 -2.42
C GLY A 89 -14.54 6.04 -3.83
N ILE A 90 -13.45 6.47 -4.47
CA ILE A 90 -13.44 6.96 -5.86
C ILE A 90 -13.84 5.85 -6.82
N THR A 91 -13.31 4.64 -6.63
CA THR A 91 -13.61 3.49 -7.50
C THR A 91 -15.11 3.17 -7.47
N ALA A 92 -15.73 3.16 -6.28
CA ALA A 92 -17.16 2.94 -6.09
C ALA A 92 -18.03 4.09 -6.65
N LEU A 93 -17.54 5.34 -6.62
CA LEU A 93 -18.21 6.48 -7.26
C LEU A 93 -18.26 6.34 -8.79
N ILE A 94 -17.18 5.84 -9.40
CA ILE A 94 -17.11 5.56 -10.84
C ILE A 94 -18.09 4.43 -11.18
N LYS A 95 -17.94 3.28 -10.53
CA LYS A 95 -18.77 2.09 -10.75
C LYS A 95 -18.98 1.36 -9.41
N PRO A 96 -20.24 1.03 -9.04
CA PRO A 96 -20.50 0.23 -7.85
C PRO A 96 -19.67 -1.05 -7.87
N LEU A 97 -18.98 -1.32 -6.77
CA LEU A 97 -17.96 -2.37 -6.71
C LEU A 97 -18.53 -3.60 -6.01
N ALA A 98 -18.70 -4.70 -6.74
CA ALA A 98 -19.11 -5.98 -6.16
C ALA A 98 -17.99 -6.57 -5.30
N ILE A 99 -18.33 -7.13 -4.14
CA ILE A 99 -17.37 -7.78 -3.25
C ILE A 99 -17.69 -9.28 -3.17
N SER A 100 -16.76 -10.10 -3.63
CA SER A 100 -16.88 -11.56 -3.52
C SER A 100 -17.01 -12.06 -2.08
N SER A 101 -17.60 -13.24 -1.96
CA SER A 101 -17.72 -13.92 -0.67
C SER A 101 -16.35 -14.34 -0.09
N ALA A 102 -15.33 -14.55 -0.95
CA ALA A 102 -13.97 -14.85 -0.52
C ALA A 102 -13.36 -13.66 0.22
N ILE A 103 -13.46 -12.46 -0.37
CA ILE A 103 -12.99 -11.22 0.26
C ILE A 103 -13.67 -10.99 1.61
N ILE A 104 -15.00 -11.13 1.67
CA ILE A 104 -15.77 -10.91 2.91
C ILE A 104 -15.39 -11.90 4.03
N ARG A 105 -15.16 -13.17 3.70
CA ARG A 105 -14.94 -14.22 4.71
C ARG A 105 -13.49 -14.42 5.09
N ARG A 106 -12.54 -14.07 4.21
CA ARG A 106 -11.11 -14.34 4.39
C ARG A 106 -10.31 -13.06 4.54
N GLU A 107 -10.44 -12.14 3.60
CA GLU A 107 -9.53 -11.00 3.47
C GLU A 107 -9.89 -9.83 4.39
N LEU A 108 -11.16 -9.45 4.46
CA LEU A 108 -11.62 -8.39 5.39
C LEU A 108 -11.39 -8.76 6.87
N PRO A 109 -11.70 -9.98 7.35
CA PRO A 109 -11.39 -10.37 8.72
C PRO A 109 -9.89 -10.38 9.01
N LEU A 110 -9.07 -10.83 8.04
CA LEU A 110 -7.61 -10.80 8.16
C LEU A 110 -7.10 -9.36 8.25
N MET A 111 -7.57 -8.47 7.37
CA MET A 111 -7.21 -7.05 7.39
C MET A 111 -7.56 -6.41 8.73
N LEU A 112 -8.74 -6.68 9.29
CA LEU A 112 -9.12 -6.18 10.62
C LEU A 112 -8.26 -6.78 11.74
N MET A 113 -7.95 -8.07 11.69
CA MET A 113 -7.09 -8.71 12.69
C MET A 113 -5.68 -8.09 12.69
N VAL A 114 -5.11 -7.87 11.51
CA VAL A 114 -3.80 -7.24 11.32
C VAL A 114 -3.83 -5.75 11.71
N THR A 115 -4.93 -5.06 11.42
CA THR A 115 -5.17 -3.68 11.90
C THR A 115 -5.17 -3.63 13.43
N LEU A 116 -5.90 -4.52 14.11
CA LEU A 116 -5.93 -4.59 15.57
C LEU A 116 -4.56 -4.96 16.15
N LEU A 117 -3.82 -5.84 15.49
CA LEU A 117 -2.44 -6.16 15.86
C LEU A 117 -1.55 -4.92 15.81
N ALA A 118 -1.64 -4.12 14.74
CA ALA A 118 -0.90 -2.85 14.63
C ALA A 118 -1.22 -1.89 15.78
N GLY A 119 -2.49 -1.76 16.15
CA GLY A 119 -2.91 -0.98 17.33
C GLY A 119 -2.32 -1.51 18.64
N GLY A 120 -2.22 -2.83 18.79
CA GLY A 120 -1.57 -3.46 19.94
C GLY A 120 -0.06 -3.18 20.00
N ILE A 121 0.62 -3.22 18.85
CA ILE A 121 2.04 -2.90 18.71
C ILE A 121 2.31 -1.43 19.03
N MET A 122 1.47 -0.53 18.53
CA MET A 122 1.66 0.92 18.67
C MET A 122 1.14 1.46 20.02
N PHE A 123 0.54 0.63 20.87
CA PHE A 123 -0.17 1.06 22.08
C PHE A 123 0.71 1.83 23.07
N ASN A 124 1.98 1.44 23.19
CA ASN A 124 2.96 2.09 24.07
C ASN A 124 3.74 3.22 23.38
N ASN A 125 3.32 3.65 22.18
CA ASN A 125 4.00 4.65 21.35
C ASN A 125 5.47 4.31 21.05
N TYR A 126 5.79 3.02 20.93
CA TYR A 126 7.13 2.55 20.59
C TYR A 126 7.06 1.43 19.55
N LEU A 127 7.76 1.61 18.43
CA LEU A 127 7.88 0.59 17.40
C LEU A 127 9.26 -0.04 17.49
N GLY A 128 9.34 -1.22 18.11
CA GLY A 128 10.60 -1.89 18.41
C GLY A 128 11.03 -2.93 17.36
N PHE A 129 12.27 -3.39 17.51
CA PHE A 129 12.87 -4.41 16.64
C PHE A 129 12.10 -5.74 16.68
N TYR A 130 11.62 -6.15 17.86
CA TYR A 130 10.92 -7.42 18.02
C TYR A 130 9.53 -7.39 17.39
N GLU A 131 8.86 -6.24 17.47
CA GLU A 131 7.61 -5.97 16.76
C GLU A 131 7.84 -6.03 15.25
N GLY A 132 8.95 -5.48 14.75
CA GLY A 132 9.36 -5.64 13.35
C GLY A 132 9.56 -7.09 12.93
N LEU A 133 10.27 -7.89 13.74
CA LEU A 133 10.48 -9.30 13.46
C LEU A 133 9.16 -10.09 13.46
N LEU A 134 8.24 -9.76 14.37
CA LEU A 134 6.90 -10.32 14.41
C LEU A 134 6.13 -10.00 13.13
N LEU A 135 6.10 -8.72 12.71
CA LEU A 135 5.38 -8.27 11.53
C LEU A 135 5.91 -8.93 10.25
N ILE A 136 7.24 -8.99 10.06
CA ILE A 136 7.86 -9.67 8.91
C ILE A 136 7.65 -11.19 8.97
N GLY A 137 7.69 -11.79 10.15
CA GLY A 137 7.37 -13.21 10.33
C GLY A 137 5.93 -13.52 9.96
N LEU A 138 4.97 -12.69 10.38
CA LEU A 138 3.57 -12.80 10.01
C LEU A 138 3.35 -12.54 8.53
N PHE A 139 4.09 -11.61 7.93
CA PHE A 139 4.09 -11.38 6.49
C PHE A 139 4.50 -12.64 5.71
N ALA A 140 5.61 -13.28 6.10
CA ALA A 140 6.05 -14.53 5.50
C ALA A 140 4.98 -15.64 5.66
N CYS A 141 4.39 -15.77 6.84
CA CYS A 141 3.29 -16.70 7.08
C CYS A 141 2.06 -16.41 6.21
N PHE A 142 1.70 -15.14 6.03
CA PHE A 142 0.61 -14.71 5.16
C PHE A 142 0.85 -15.12 3.71
N ILE A 143 2.03 -14.82 3.16
CA ILE A 143 2.40 -15.23 1.80
C ILE A 143 2.35 -16.75 1.65
N ILE A 144 2.93 -17.49 2.59
CA ILE A 144 2.91 -18.96 2.57
C ILE A 144 1.47 -19.49 2.60
N ALA A 145 0.62 -18.96 3.49
CA ALA A 145 -0.78 -19.35 3.59
C ALA A 145 -1.54 -19.09 2.27
N MET A 146 -1.34 -17.91 1.67
CA MET A 146 -1.97 -17.57 0.38
C MET A 146 -1.51 -18.51 -0.75
N LEU A 147 -0.22 -18.87 -0.79
CA LEU A 147 0.30 -19.84 -1.76
C LEU A 147 -0.32 -21.23 -1.57
N TYR A 148 -0.54 -21.68 -0.34
CA TYR A 148 -1.19 -22.97 -0.06
C TYR A 148 -2.67 -22.97 -0.43
N ILE A 149 -3.39 -21.90 -0.08
CA ILE A 149 -4.82 -21.78 -0.36
C ILE A 149 -5.05 -21.73 -1.88
N SER A 150 -4.25 -20.92 -2.59
CA SER A 150 -4.38 -20.73 -4.03
C SER A 150 -4.06 -22.02 -4.82
N LYS A 151 -3.08 -22.82 -4.40
CA LYS A 151 -2.83 -24.15 -4.99
C LYS A 151 -4.02 -25.11 -4.88
N ASN A 152 -4.82 -24.97 -3.82
CA ASN A 152 -6.02 -25.80 -3.62
C ASN A 152 -7.24 -25.25 -4.39
N GLU A 153 -7.32 -23.94 -4.61
CA GLU A 153 -8.40 -23.28 -5.36
C GLU A 153 -8.22 -23.40 -6.90
N GLN A 154 -7.01 -23.71 -7.38
CA GLN A 154 -6.68 -23.93 -8.80
C GLN A 154 -7.50 -25.06 -9.48
N GLN A 155 -8.16 -25.94 -8.71
CA GLN A 155 -9.07 -26.95 -9.26
C GLN A 155 -10.43 -26.38 -9.74
N ASN A 156 -10.74 -25.11 -9.45
CA ASN A 156 -12.03 -24.48 -9.77
C ASN A 156 -11.99 -23.38 -10.85
N GLY A 157 -10.83 -23.13 -11.49
CA GLY A 157 -10.73 -22.15 -12.59
C GLY A 157 -10.88 -20.70 -12.12
N ASP A 158 -9.93 -20.24 -11.30
CA ASP A 158 -9.97 -18.91 -10.68
C ASP A 158 -9.48 -17.83 -11.65
N ILE A 159 -10.35 -16.90 -12.03
CA ILE A 159 -10.11 -15.86 -13.06
C ILE A 159 -8.96 -14.92 -12.64
N LEU A 160 -8.81 -14.66 -11.33
CA LEU A 160 -7.75 -13.83 -10.76
C LEU A 160 -6.34 -14.35 -11.08
N LEU A 161 -6.18 -15.68 -11.23
CA LEU A 161 -4.90 -16.30 -11.53
C LEU A 161 -4.52 -16.13 -13.00
N GLU A 162 -5.47 -16.30 -13.92
CA GLU A 162 -5.19 -16.15 -15.35
C GLU A 162 -4.75 -14.73 -15.72
N GLU A 163 -5.30 -13.70 -15.06
CA GLU A 163 -4.88 -12.32 -15.27
C GLU A 163 -3.48 -12.02 -14.72
N GLN A 164 -3.19 -12.45 -13.48
CA GLN A 164 -1.83 -12.31 -12.93
C GLN A 164 -0.80 -13.07 -13.77
N GLU A 165 -1.15 -14.25 -14.31
CA GLU A 165 -0.29 -14.96 -15.25
C GLU A 165 -0.06 -14.18 -16.54
N SER A 166 -1.08 -13.48 -17.05
CA SER A 166 -0.99 -12.65 -18.27
C SER A 166 -0.08 -11.43 -18.11
N GLU A 167 0.09 -10.94 -16.89
CA GLU A 167 1.02 -9.85 -16.58
C GLU A 167 2.49 -10.31 -16.54
N ILE A 168 2.76 -11.61 -16.44
CA ILE A 168 4.13 -12.13 -16.36
C ILE A 168 4.78 -12.09 -17.75
N PRO A 169 5.89 -11.35 -17.94
CA PRO A 169 6.50 -11.21 -19.25
C PRO A 169 6.98 -12.54 -19.84
N GLU A 170 6.64 -12.79 -21.10
CA GLU A 170 7.08 -13.99 -21.83
C GLU A 170 8.30 -13.69 -22.72
N GLY A 171 9.18 -14.68 -22.90
CA GLY A 171 10.27 -14.61 -23.90
C GLY A 171 11.33 -13.54 -23.64
N VAL A 172 11.40 -12.99 -22.43
CA VAL A 172 12.39 -11.98 -22.07
C VAL A 172 13.73 -12.66 -21.77
N ALA A 173 14.79 -12.28 -22.48
CA ALA A 173 16.14 -12.81 -22.22
C ALA A 173 16.64 -12.43 -20.82
N ASN A 174 17.35 -13.34 -20.14
CA ASN A 174 17.90 -13.12 -18.78
C ASN A 174 18.70 -11.83 -18.63
N GLY A 175 19.50 -11.47 -19.64
CA GLY A 175 20.27 -10.21 -19.61
C GLY A 175 19.39 -8.96 -19.59
N LYS A 176 18.28 -8.95 -20.35
CA LYS A 176 17.31 -7.84 -20.36
C LYS A 176 16.50 -7.81 -19.07
N ALA A 177 16.11 -8.97 -18.55
CA ALA A 177 15.39 -9.06 -17.28
C ALA A 177 16.26 -8.56 -16.12
N LEU A 178 17.52 -9.00 -16.04
CA LEU A 178 18.51 -8.53 -15.06
C LEU A 178 18.78 -7.02 -15.19
N PHE A 179 18.89 -6.50 -16.41
CA PHE A 179 19.03 -5.06 -16.63
C PHE A 179 17.88 -4.28 -15.97
N TRP A 180 16.62 -4.71 -16.17
CA TRP A 180 15.47 -4.04 -15.56
C TRP A 180 15.41 -4.16 -14.04
N VAL A 181 15.84 -5.30 -13.48
CA VAL A 181 16.01 -5.45 -12.03
C VAL A 181 17.01 -4.42 -11.50
N VAL A 182 18.19 -4.31 -12.13
CA VAL A 182 19.22 -3.35 -11.70
C VAL A 182 18.74 -1.90 -11.83
N VAL A 183 18.06 -1.57 -12.92
CA VAL A 183 17.46 -0.23 -13.11
C VAL A 183 16.45 0.06 -12.01
N GLY A 184 15.52 -0.85 -11.73
CA GLY A 184 14.53 -0.68 -10.67
C GLY A 184 15.17 -0.52 -9.28
N LEU A 185 16.17 -1.33 -8.95
CA LEU A 185 16.92 -1.25 -7.68
C LEU A 185 17.66 0.09 -7.49
N ILE A 186 18.05 0.77 -8.56
CA ILE A 186 18.69 2.10 -8.48
C ILE A 186 17.62 3.20 -8.37
N LEU A 187 16.57 3.12 -9.18
CA LEU A 187 15.57 4.17 -9.26
C LEU A 187 14.68 4.27 -8.03
N LEU A 188 14.38 3.14 -7.40
CA LEU A 188 13.54 3.12 -6.21
C LEU A 188 14.13 3.94 -5.04
N PRO A 189 15.38 3.71 -4.57
CA PRO A 189 15.98 4.55 -3.54
C PRO A 189 16.16 6.01 -3.96
N VAL A 190 16.53 6.27 -5.22
CA VAL A 190 16.68 7.64 -5.72
C VAL A 190 15.34 8.38 -5.71
N GLY A 191 14.28 7.73 -6.19
CA GLY A 191 12.93 8.28 -6.18
C GLY A 191 12.39 8.48 -4.77
N ALA A 192 12.64 7.53 -3.85
CA ALA A 192 12.23 7.61 -2.44
C ALA A 192 12.85 8.83 -1.75
N ASN A 193 14.17 8.96 -1.80
CA ASN A 193 14.88 10.09 -1.19
C ASN A 193 14.41 11.42 -1.79
N MET A 194 14.29 11.48 -3.11
CA MET A 194 13.83 12.68 -3.80
C MET A 194 12.39 13.05 -3.43
N LEU A 195 11.49 12.07 -3.29
CA LEU A 195 10.12 12.30 -2.83
C LEU A 195 10.11 12.82 -1.39
N ILE A 196 10.82 12.15 -0.47
CA ILE A 196 10.86 12.50 0.96
C ILE A 196 11.45 13.89 1.16
N ASP A 197 12.63 14.17 0.60
CA ASP A 197 13.32 15.45 0.80
C ASP A 197 12.46 16.63 0.35
N ASN A 198 11.81 16.50 -0.80
CA ASN A 198 10.98 17.55 -1.35
C ASN A 198 9.61 17.64 -0.66
N ALA A 199 9.04 16.53 -0.21
CA ALA A 199 7.86 16.54 0.65
C ALA A 199 8.13 17.26 1.96
N VAL A 200 9.30 17.03 2.58
CA VAL A 200 9.76 17.70 3.80
C VAL A 200 9.93 19.21 3.59
N VAL A 201 10.52 19.64 2.47
CA VAL A 201 10.65 21.07 2.15
C VAL A 201 9.28 21.74 2.02
N ILE A 202 8.36 21.14 1.26
CA ILE A 202 7.00 21.67 1.08
C ILE A 202 6.28 21.74 2.42
N ALA A 203 6.38 20.67 3.21
CA ALA A 203 5.66 20.55 4.45
C ALA A 203 6.15 21.49 5.54
N LYS A 204 7.46 21.66 5.68
CA LYS A 204 8.05 22.62 6.62
C LYS A 204 7.67 24.06 6.28
N TYR A 205 7.46 24.38 5.01
CA TYR A 205 6.92 25.67 4.60
C TYR A 205 5.50 25.92 5.15
N PHE A 206 4.68 24.87 5.25
CA PHE A 206 3.32 24.95 5.83
C PHE A 206 3.28 24.67 7.35
N GLY A 207 4.42 24.39 7.98
CA GLY A 207 4.49 24.07 9.41
C GLY A 207 3.99 22.68 9.77
N MET A 208 3.94 21.74 8.83
CA MET A 208 3.53 20.36 9.07
C MET A 208 4.62 19.54 9.78
N SER A 209 4.21 18.69 10.72
CA SER A 209 5.09 17.70 11.39
C SER A 209 5.43 16.53 10.46
N ASP A 210 6.57 15.88 10.70
CA ASP A 210 7.06 14.73 9.92
C ASP A 210 6.05 13.58 9.82
N LEU A 211 5.21 13.41 10.84
CA LEU A 211 4.07 12.49 10.84
C LEU A 211 3.00 12.89 9.81
N VAL A 212 2.55 14.15 9.84
CA VAL A 212 1.50 14.66 8.93
C VAL A 212 1.96 14.56 7.48
N ILE A 213 3.25 14.74 7.20
CA ILE A 213 3.85 14.54 5.87
C ILE A 213 3.64 13.10 5.39
N GLY A 214 3.97 12.14 6.26
CA GLY A 214 3.76 10.71 6.02
C GLY A 214 2.30 10.39 5.71
N LEU A 215 1.37 10.87 6.55
CA LEU A 215 -0.06 10.62 6.45
C LEU A 215 -0.73 11.28 5.22
N THR A 216 -0.11 12.31 4.65
CA THR A 216 -0.71 13.15 3.61
C THR A 216 0.00 12.99 2.28
N ILE A 217 1.00 13.82 2.00
CA ILE A 217 1.66 13.97 0.70
C ILE A 217 2.30 12.65 0.29
N ILE A 218 2.98 11.98 1.23
CA ILE A 218 3.72 10.76 0.93
C ILE A 218 2.75 9.61 0.67
N ALA A 219 1.86 9.30 1.63
CA ALA A 219 0.87 8.25 1.48
C ALA A 219 -0.01 8.43 0.22
N LEU A 220 -0.48 9.66 -0.04
CA LEU A 220 -1.25 9.94 -1.25
C LEU A 220 -0.45 9.69 -2.52
N GLY A 221 0.82 10.09 -2.52
CA GLY A 221 1.71 9.91 -3.66
C GLY A 221 1.94 8.42 -3.93
N THR A 222 2.39 7.68 -2.91
CA THR A 222 2.73 6.26 -3.06
C THR A 222 1.52 5.40 -3.43
N SER A 223 0.30 5.77 -3.01
CA SER A 223 -0.93 5.01 -3.34
C SER A 223 -1.62 5.41 -4.66
N LEU A 224 -1.04 6.32 -5.47
CA LEU A 224 -1.57 6.61 -6.81
C LEU A 224 -1.56 5.42 -7.78
N PRO A 225 -0.54 4.54 -7.80
CA PRO A 225 -0.54 3.32 -8.61
C PRO A 225 -1.72 2.41 -8.28
N GLU A 226 -2.05 2.24 -6.99
CA GLU A 226 -3.20 1.47 -6.52
C GLU A 226 -4.50 2.09 -7.00
N LEU A 227 -4.62 3.42 -6.97
CA LEU A 227 -5.78 4.11 -7.52
C LEU A 227 -5.94 3.83 -9.01
N ALA A 228 -4.85 3.92 -9.78
CA ALA A 228 -4.86 3.64 -11.20
C ALA A 228 -5.23 2.17 -11.48
N ALA A 229 -4.67 1.22 -10.72
CA ALA A 229 -4.93 -0.21 -10.87
C ALA A 229 -6.40 -0.56 -10.51
N SER A 230 -6.92 -0.06 -9.38
CA SER A 230 -8.30 -0.32 -8.96
C SER A 230 -9.32 0.30 -9.91
N VAL A 231 -9.06 1.51 -10.43
CA VAL A 231 -9.92 2.13 -11.45
C VAL A 231 -9.84 1.37 -12.76
N ALA A 232 -8.66 0.94 -13.20
CA ALA A 232 -8.52 0.14 -14.41
C ALA A 232 -9.27 -1.20 -14.30
N GLY A 233 -9.13 -1.91 -13.17
CA GLY A 233 -9.81 -3.18 -12.92
C GLY A 233 -11.33 -3.05 -12.94
N VAL A 234 -11.90 -2.07 -12.22
CA VAL A 234 -13.36 -1.88 -12.20
C VAL A 234 -13.93 -1.54 -13.58
N LEU A 235 -13.17 -0.79 -14.40
CA LEU A 235 -13.55 -0.43 -15.77
C LEU A 235 -13.52 -1.63 -16.73
N LYS A 236 -12.68 -2.64 -16.47
CA LYS A 236 -12.66 -3.90 -17.21
C LYS A 236 -13.70 -4.92 -16.72
N GLY A 237 -14.33 -4.66 -15.57
CA GLY A 237 -15.29 -5.59 -14.96
C GLY A 237 -14.69 -6.51 -13.91
N GLU A 238 -13.43 -6.29 -13.53
CA GLU A 238 -12.64 -7.07 -12.58
C GLU A 238 -12.83 -6.52 -11.15
N ASP A 239 -14.09 -6.39 -10.71
CA ASP A 239 -14.44 -5.72 -9.44
C ASP A 239 -13.78 -6.42 -8.22
N ASP A 240 -13.73 -7.75 -8.23
CA ASP A 240 -13.12 -8.56 -7.17
C ASP A 240 -11.60 -8.32 -7.08
N MET A 241 -10.92 -8.16 -8.22
CA MET A 241 -9.50 -7.86 -8.23
C MET A 241 -9.24 -6.44 -7.70
N ALA A 242 -10.07 -5.48 -8.09
CA ALA A 242 -9.94 -4.10 -7.62
C ALA A 242 -10.11 -4.00 -6.09
N ALA A 243 -11.08 -4.71 -5.49
CA ALA A 243 -11.23 -4.78 -4.03
C ALA A 243 -10.12 -5.60 -3.35
N GLY A 244 -9.77 -6.76 -3.91
CA GLY A 244 -8.73 -7.63 -3.38
C GLY A 244 -7.37 -6.92 -3.34
N ASN A 245 -7.04 -6.13 -4.36
CA ASN A 245 -5.82 -5.32 -4.40
C ASN A 245 -5.78 -4.30 -3.25
N ILE A 246 -6.88 -3.58 -3.01
CA ILE A 246 -6.98 -2.56 -1.94
C ILE A 246 -6.84 -3.21 -0.57
N ILE A 247 -7.60 -4.28 -0.31
CA ILE A 247 -7.64 -4.96 1.00
C ILE A 247 -6.33 -5.68 1.25
N GLY A 248 -5.81 -6.36 0.23
CA GLY A 248 -4.49 -6.98 0.25
C GLY A 248 -3.42 -5.95 0.58
N SER A 249 -3.34 -4.86 -0.17
CA SER A 249 -2.36 -3.78 0.05
C SER A 249 -2.38 -3.26 1.49
N ASN A 250 -3.54 -3.18 2.14
CA ASN A 250 -3.61 -2.79 3.55
C ASN A 250 -2.97 -3.81 4.50
N VAL A 251 -3.11 -5.10 4.22
CA VAL A 251 -2.42 -6.17 4.95
C VAL A 251 -0.92 -6.11 4.69
N PHE A 252 -0.49 -5.94 3.43
CA PHE A 252 0.92 -5.78 3.05
C PHE A 252 1.55 -4.57 3.74
N ASN A 253 0.86 -3.44 3.76
CA ASN A 253 1.32 -2.21 4.40
C ASN A 253 1.57 -2.41 5.89
N ILE A 254 0.66 -3.07 6.61
CA ILE A 254 0.86 -3.31 8.04
C ILE A 254 1.96 -4.36 8.29
N LEU A 255 1.95 -5.49 7.58
CA LEU A 255 2.88 -6.58 7.89
C LEU A 255 4.29 -6.32 7.34
N ALA A 256 4.40 -5.90 6.08
CA ALA A 256 5.68 -5.67 5.43
C ALA A 256 6.17 -4.22 5.59
N VAL A 257 5.37 -3.24 5.17
CA VAL A 257 5.82 -1.84 5.11
C VAL A 257 6.05 -1.25 6.50
N MET A 258 5.24 -1.60 7.52
CA MET A 258 5.49 -1.21 8.93
C MET A 258 6.59 -2.05 9.59
N GLY A 259 6.75 -3.31 9.18
CA GLY A 259 7.79 -4.19 9.72
C GLY A 259 9.21 -3.73 9.37
N ILE A 260 9.40 -3.17 8.17
CA ILE A 260 10.70 -2.66 7.71
C ILE A 260 11.26 -1.53 8.60
N PRO A 261 10.56 -0.40 8.83
CA PRO A 261 11.08 0.68 9.66
C PRO A 261 11.32 0.21 11.10
N ALA A 262 10.49 -0.69 11.62
CA ALA A 262 10.69 -1.30 12.93
C ALA A 262 12.01 -2.08 13.05
N LEU A 263 12.46 -2.72 11.96
CA LEU A 263 13.75 -3.42 11.92
C LEU A 263 14.94 -2.50 11.66
N ILE A 264 14.75 -1.44 10.88
CA ILE A 264 15.81 -0.50 10.50
C ILE A 264 16.10 0.51 11.60
N ASN A 265 15.06 1.12 12.17
CA ASN A 265 15.17 2.19 13.16
C ASN A 265 14.11 2.02 14.26
N PRO A 266 14.35 1.10 15.22
CA PRO A 266 13.47 0.96 16.38
C PRO A 266 13.43 2.27 17.19
N SER A 267 12.25 2.88 17.32
CA SER A 267 12.13 4.20 17.94
C SER A 267 10.79 4.42 18.62
N GLU A 268 10.75 5.45 19.46
CA GLU A 268 9.49 6.08 19.86
C GLU A 268 8.79 6.63 18.62
N ILE A 269 7.46 6.57 18.65
CA ILE A 269 6.59 7.09 17.61
C ILE A 269 5.62 8.10 18.24
N SER A 270 5.14 9.04 17.44
CA SER A 270 4.24 10.10 17.91
C SER A 270 2.98 9.51 18.57
N PRO A 271 2.56 10.02 19.75
CA PRO A 271 1.31 9.60 20.39
C PRO A 271 0.07 9.83 19.53
N ASP A 272 0.11 10.75 18.57
CA ASP A 272 -1.02 11.01 17.65
C ASP A 272 -1.32 9.81 16.74
N LEU A 273 -0.29 9.01 16.43
CA LEU A 273 -0.47 7.80 15.63
C LEU A 273 -1.47 6.84 16.29
N MET A 274 -1.29 6.57 17.59
CA MET A 274 -2.22 5.73 18.34
C MET A 274 -3.47 6.48 18.80
N GLY A 275 -3.32 7.74 19.23
CA GLY A 275 -4.39 8.55 19.80
C GLY A 275 -5.42 9.06 18.79
N ARG A 276 -5.07 9.12 17.50
CA ARG A 276 -5.92 9.65 16.43
C ARG A 276 -5.90 8.76 15.18
N ASP A 277 -4.74 8.60 14.57
CA ASP A 277 -4.64 8.10 13.19
C ASP A 277 -5.02 6.61 13.08
N PHE A 278 -4.61 5.81 14.06
CA PHE A 278 -5.02 4.42 14.21
C PHE A 278 -6.54 4.27 14.29
N TYR A 279 -7.21 5.11 15.08
CA TYR A 279 -8.67 5.04 15.22
C TYR A 279 -9.40 5.45 13.94
N VAL A 280 -8.84 6.36 13.15
CA VAL A 280 -9.35 6.68 11.82
C VAL A 280 -9.20 5.48 10.90
N MET A 281 -8.02 4.87 10.82
CA MET A 281 -7.76 3.66 10.04
C MET A 281 -8.70 2.50 10.44
N LEU A 282 -8.85 2.26 11.73
CA LEU A 282 -9.76 1.24 12.26
C LEU A 282 -11.23 1.58 11.93
N GLY A 283 -11.62 2.84 12.10
CA GLY A 283 -12.97 3.32 11.80
C GLY A 283 -13.35 3.12 10.34
N VAL A 284 -12.49 3.50 9.39
CA VAL A 284 -12.75 3.29 7.95
C VAL A 284 -12.72 1.81 7.58
N SER A 285 -11.88 1.00 8.25
CA SER A 285 -11.84 -0.45 8.06
C SER A 285 -13.11 -1.15 8.54
N ILE A 286 -13.65 -0.73 9.69
CA ILE A 286 -14.93 -1.23 10.21
C ILE A 286 -16.09 -0.77 9.32
N LEU A 287 -16.05 0.49 8.87
CA LEU A 287 -17.06 1.03 7.96
C LEU A 287 -17.09 0.23 6.64
N LEU A 288 -15.92 -0.08 6.08
CA LEU A 288 -15.78 -0.96 4.92
C LEU A 288 -16.39 -2.34 5.18
N LEU A 289 -16.12 -2.96 6.32
CA LEU A 289 -16.72 -4.25 6.68
C LEU A 289 -18.25 -4.18 6.71
N ILE A 290 -18.81 -3.13 7.34
CA ILE A 290 -20.26 -2.95 7.44
C ILE A 290 -20.89 -2.79 6.04
N MET A 291 -20.27 -1.99 5.17
CA MET A 291 -20.72 -1.79 3.78
C MET A 291 -20.64 -3.10 2.98
N ALA A 292 -19.53 -3.83 3.11
CA ALA A 292 -19.33 -5.12 2.43
C ALA A 292 -20.33 -6.21 2.88
N LEU A 293 -20.73 -6.20 4.15
CA LEU A 293 -21.75 -7.09 4.72
C LEU A 293 -23.19 -6.64 4.41
N GLY A 294 -23.36 -5.50 3.72
CA GLY A 294 -24.66 -4.98 3.31
C GLY A 294 -25.43 -5.93 2.38
N LYS A 295 -26.74 -5.69 2.25
CA LYS A 295 -27.66 -6.55 1.47
C LYS A 295 -27.23 -6.71 0.00
N SER A 296 -26.59 -5.70 -0.58
CA SER A 296 -26.15 -5.70 -1.97
C SER A 296 -24.82 -6.43 -2.20
N ARG A 297 -24.06 -6.74 -1.13
CA ARG A 297 -22.66 -7.23 -1.21
C ARG A 297 -21.82 -6.43 -2.21
N SER A 298 -22.08 -5.13 -2.28
CA SER A 298 -21.40 -4.22 -3.17
C SER A 298 -21.35 -2.85 -2.54
N ILE A 299 -20.26 -2.15 -2.81
CA ILE A 299 -20.06 -0.78 -2.35
C ILE A 299 -20.63 0.14 -3.41
N ASN A 300 -21.75 0.78 -3.06
CA ASN A 300 -22.47 1.64 -3.97
C ASN A 300 -21.89 3.06 -3.99
N ARG A 301 -22.39 3.91 -4.90
CA ARG A 301 -21.90 5.29 -5.07
C ARG A 301 -22.09 6.16 -3.83
N ILE A 302 -23.15 5.94 -3.04
CA ILE A 302 -23.40 6.69 -1.81
C ILE A 302 -22.35 6.31 -0.77
N GLU A 303 -22.10 5.01 -0.59
CA GLU A 303 -21.06 4.50 0.29
C GLU A 303 -19.67 4.98 -0.13
N GLY A 304 -19.37 4.99 -1.43
CA GLY A 304 -18.15 5.59 -1.96
C GLY A 304 -18.04 7.09 -1.65
N GLY A 305 -19.13 7.84 -1.78
CA GLY A 305 -19.18 9.25 -1.38
C GLY A 305 -18.95 9.47 0.12
N ILE A 306 -19.47 8.58 0.97
CA ILE A 306 -19.21 8.62 2.43
C ILE A 306 -17.72 8.40 2.70
N LEU A 307 -17.11 7.38 2.08
CA LEU A 307 -15.69 7.07 2.24
C LEU A 307 -14.80 8.26 1.83
N VAL A 308 -15.04 8.84 0.65
CA VAL A 308 -14.28 10.01 0.19
C VAL A 308 -14.49 11.21 1.11
N THR A 309 -15.71 11.40 1.62
CA THR A 309 -15.98 12.47 2.60
C THR A 309 -15.21 12.25 3.89
N CYS A 310 -15.16 11.02 4.43
CA CYS A 310 -14.35 10.67 5.59
C CYS A 310 -12.87 11.00 5.35
N PHE A 311 -12.34 10.65 4.18
CA PHE A 311 -10.96 10.98 3.81
C PHE A 311 -10.72 12.50 3.80
N CYS A 312 -11.55 13.27 3.10
CA CYS A 312 -11.42 14.72 3.01
C CYS A 312 -11.54 15.41 4.38
N VAL A 313 -12.45 14.94 5.24
CA VAL A 313 -12.61 15.46 6.61
C VAL A 313 -11.37 15.14 7.45
N TYR A 314 -10.84 13.92 7.36
CA TYR A 314 -9.62 13.53 8.06
C TYR A 314 -8.41 14.37 7.62
N GLN A 315 -8.17 14.50 6.32
CA GLN A 315 -7.08 15.34 5.80
C GLN A 315 -7.26 16.80 6.22
N GLY A 316 -8.49 17.34 6.12
CA GLY A 316 -8.81 18.68 6.58
C GLY A 316 -8.52 18.87 8.08
N TYR A 317 -8.83 17.87 8.91
CA TYR A 317 -8.51 17.88 10.33
C TYR A 317 -6.98 17.90 10.57
N LEU A 318 -6.20 17.09 9.85
CA LEU A 318 -4.74 17.10 9.95
C LEU A 318 -4.15 18.46 9.57
N PHE A 319 -4.63 19.06 8.47
CA PHE A 319 -4.17 20.36 8.02
C PHE A 319 -4.60 21.52 8.94
N LEU A 320 -5.68 21.36 9.71
CA LEU A 320 -6.09 22.39 10.69
C LEU A 320 -5.38 22.24 12.04
N ASN A 321 -4.86 21.05 12.34
CA ASN A 321 -4.18 20.72 13.59
C ASN A 321 -2.74 20.25 13.32
N MET A 322 -1.98 21.02 12.52
CA MET A 322 -0.60 20.67 12.13
C MET A 322 0.43 20.78 13.28
N GLY A 323 -0.01 21.01 14.52
CA GLY A 323 0.83 21.27 15.69
C GLY A 323 0.80 20.14 16.70
#